data_AF-A0A5C0B1R9-F1
#
_entry.id   AF-A0A5C0B1R9-F1
#
_cell.length_a   1.000
_cell.length_b   1.000
_cell.length_c   1.000
_cell.angle_alpha   90.00
_cell.angle_beta   90.00
_cell.angle_gamma   90.00
#
_symmetry.space_group_name_H-M   'P 1'
#
loop_
_entity.id
_entity.type
_entity.pdbx_description
1 polymer ?
#
loop_
_entity_poly.entity_id
_entity_poly.type
_entity_poly.pdbx_seq_one_letter_code
_entity_poly.pdbx_strand_id
1 'polypeptide(L)'
;MNQFIRSNFIPSIARGYVDSISVGDFNGDGKADFLIGRIDIENPSAPASNLQAFIGDGRGGFTDVSNTLLQGDTTTNYVARTVVGDFNGDGIDDVFLIESGTDVEPYAGAQNKLFLSDAASGKLVNATSALPQKILFSHGASAGDTTGTGKLDILVNALMFGGNELWLNNGKGQFTTAGTSIMPRLTYLAPWDPAQTVAQTFTMSEFIDVNNDGFADMVLGGWYSSGGFTTSQVLLNDGKGNFTGSLPINLPGSGVQKETVVSIDAIDLNGDDLPDLVMSITNSDEGANYYQKAYLQLLVNDGNGRFRDETQLRLPQSTAVSESGGWYKHVSVVDFNHDGYQDIVAFTSGNTPVSVWLGDASGRFNDKIELPGGPRSGDVADVDNSGMYDLITRSQDYTGIDVWTNNLVNQHIYKAGFGGGELVGSAGNDTFIATHRGNHVFVGNGGRDTLKLAGTSASYAITKIADGFTVKGQTVDVTARGIDRIVFDETNGIAFDESAAKVFRLYTAAFDRTADKEGTGFWLAAMDNGVSLINIASSFIGSPEFEGMYGANSSNEHFVSLLYKHVLHRELDQAGSDFWVNGLDNGVSRARILTEFSESIENVAQVETIIATGVQYQV
;
A
#
# COMPACT_ATOMS: atom_id res chain seq x y z
N MET A 1 -8.28 6.75 25.58
CA MET A 1 -8.78 7.14 24.25
C MET A 1 -8.86 5.86 23.45
N ASN A 2 -10.02 5.54 22.89
CA ASN A 2 -10.23 4.30 22.15
C ASN A 2 -9.58 4.43 20.77
N GLN A 3 -8.36 3.93 20.62
CA GLN A 3 -7.62 3.91 19.34
C GLN A 3 -8.32 3.06 18.28
N PHE A 4 -9.13 2.09 18.73
CA PHE A 4 -10.02 1.28 17.90
C PHE A 4 -11.47 1.42 18.36
N ILE A 5 -12.39 1.49 17.39
CA ILE A 5 -13.83 1.40 17.65
C ILE A 5 -14.34 0.14 16.95
N ARG A 6 -14.98 -0.76 17.70
CA ARG A 6 -15.74 -1.86 17.11
C ARG A 6 -16.96 -1.27 16.40
N SER A 7 -16.85 -1.05 15.10
CA SER A 7 -17.86 -0.38 14.29
C SER A 7 -19.01 -1.33 13.95
N ASN A 8 -18.68 -2.62 13.76
CA ASN A 8 -19.65 -3.62 13.34
C ASN A 8 -19.34 -5.01 13.92
N PHE A 9 -20.37 -5.83 14.06
CA PHE A 9 -20.27 -7.25 14.36
C PHE A 9 -21.18 -8.04 13.42
N ILE A 10 -20.56 -8.96 12.68
CA ILE A 10 -21.27 -9.80 11.71
C ILE A 10 -21.43 -11.19 12.34
N PRO A 11 -22.64 -11.58 12.76
CA PRO A 11 -22.86 -12.87 13.39
C PRO A 11 -22.62 -14.01 12.41
N SER A 12 -21.84 -15.00 12.82
CA SER A 12 -21.66 -16.25 12.10
C SER A 12 -22.75 -17.24 12.52
N ILE A 13 -23.61 -17.62 11.57
CA ILE A 13 -24.66 -18.63 11.77
C ILE A 13 -24.22 -20.07 11.48
N ALA A 14 -23.00 -20.26 10.94
CA ALA A 14 -22.50 -21.58 10.56
C ALA A 14 -21.64 -22.22 11.67
N ARG A 15 -21.72 -23.55 11.81
CA ARG A 15 -20.82 -24.35 12.67
C ARG A 15 -19.41 -24.32 12.07
N GLY A 16 -18.40 -24.12 12.91
CA GLY A 16 -16.99 -24.06 12.52
C GLY A 16 -16.33 -22.70 12.78
N TYR A 17 -15.06 -22.74 13.17
CA TYR A 17 -14.19 -21.62 13.48
C TYR A 17 -13.77 -20.89 12.21
N VAL A 18 -13.72 -19.56 12.26
CA VAL A 18 -13.11 -18.74 11.22
C VAL A 18 -11.60 -18.88 11.35
N ASP A 19 -10.95 -19.46 10.34
CA ASP A 19 -9.52 -19.70 10.35
C ASP A 19 -8.75 -18.69 9.51
N SER A 20 -9.30 -18.34 8.35
CA SER A 20 -8.75 -17.35 7.42
C SER A 20 -9.80 -16.29 7.10
N ILE A 21 -9.34 -15.05 7.06
CA ILE A 21 -10.04 -13.87 6.56
C ILE A 21 -9.10 -13.29 5.52
N SER A 22 -9.62 -12.92 4.35
CA SER A 22 -8.83 -12.31 3.29
C SER A 22 -9.64 -11.21 2.63
N VAL A 23 -9.01 -10.05 2.51
CA VAL A 23 -9.58 -8.86 1.88
C VAL A 23 -9.24 -8.84 0.40
N GLY A 24 -10.14 -8.29 -0.41
CA GLY A 24 -9.94 -7.96 -1.81
C GLY A 24 -11.12 -7.14 -2.34
N ASP A 25 -11.04 -6.66 -3.58
CA ASP A 25 -12.19 -6.13 -4.31
C ASP A 25 -12.76 -7.23 -5.21
N PHE A 26 -13.75 -7.97 -4.70
CA PHE A 26 -14.28 -9.17 -5.37
C PHE A 26 -15.41 -8.87 -6.34
N ASN A 27 -15.86 -7.62 -6.39
CA ASN A 27 -16.95 -7.18 -7.28
C ASN A 27 -16.54 -6.06 -8.26
N GLY A 28 -15.35 -5.50 -8.11
CA GLY A 28 -14.78 -4.45 -8.96
C GLY A 28 -15.30 -3.04 -8.66
N ASP A 29 -15.83 -2.76 -7.45
CA ASP A 29 -16.38 -1.46 -7.07
C ASP A 29 -15.39 -0.53 -6.35
N GLY A 30 -14.15 -0.99 -6.15
CA GLY A 30 -13.06 -0.26 -5.52
C GLY A 30 -13.16 -0.18 -4.00
N LYS A 31 -13.98 -1.02 -3.36
CA LYS A 31 -14.11 -1.08 -1.90
C LYS A 31 -13.60 -2.40 -1.36
N ALA A 32 -13.16 -2.37 -0.11
CA ALA A 32 -12.76 -3.57 0.59
C ALA A 32 -13.96 -4.53 0.79
N ASP A 33 -13.88 -5.68 0.16
CA ASP A 33 -14.68 -6.86 0.46
C ASP A 33 -13.86 -7.83 1.31
N PHE A 34 -14.49 -8.89 1.83
CA PHE A 34 -13.71 -9.98 2.42
C PHE A 34 -14.36 -11.35 2.23
N LEU A 35 -13.51 -12.35 2.35
CA LEU A 35 -13.87 -13.75 2.23
C LEU A 35 -13.35 -14.53 3.43
N ILE A 36 -14.14 -15.50 3.91
CA ILE A 36 -13.79 -16.31 5.07
C ILE A 36 -13.72 -17.80 4.74
N GLY A 37 -12.59 -18.41 5.12
CA GLY A 37 -12.38 -19.84 5.17
C GLY A 37 -12.62 -20.36 6.58
N ARG A 38 -13.22 -21.56 6.69
CA ARG A 38 -13.59 -22.15 7.97
C ARG A 38 -12.93 -23.50 8.21
N ILE A 39 -12.85 -23.83 9.49
CA ILE A 39 -12.38 -25.11 10.02
C ILE A 39 -13.34 -25.56 11.13
N ASP A 40 -13.70 -26.84 11.18
CA ASP A 40 -14.44 -27.40 12.33
C ASP A 40 -13.46 -28.10 13.29
N ILE A 41 -12.93 -27.39 14.29
CA ILE A 41 -11.93 -27.95 15.21
C ILE A 41 -12.53 -28.91 16.24
N GLU A 42 -13.84 -28.88 16.47
CA GLU A 42 -14.50 -29.81 17.41
C GLU A 42 -14.55 -31.24 16.86
N ASN A 43 -14.36 -31.36 15.56
CA ASN A 43 -14.17 -32.62 14.88
C ASN A 43 -13.13 -32.41 13.77
N PRO A 44 -11.84 -32.61 14.02
CA PRO A 44 -10.78 -32.45 12.99
C PRO A 44 -10.91 -33.47 11.82
N SER A 45 -11.85 -34.41 11.92
CA SER A 45 -12.29 -35.29 10.83
C SER A 45 -13.62 -34.84 10.18
N ALA A 46 -14.15 -33.67 10.57
CA ALA A 46 -15.40 -33.11 10.07
C ALA A 46 -15.28 -32.70 8.61
N PRO A 47 -16.40 -32.77 7.87
CA PRO A 47 -16.42 -32.49 6.45
C PRO A 47 -16.23 -31.00 6.17
N ALA A 48 -15.87 -30.75 4.92
CA ALA A 48 -15.65 -29.46 4.32
C ALA A 48 -16.74 -28.41 4.61
N SER A 49 -16.31 -27.15 4.77
CA SER A 49 -17.15 -25.99 5.04
C SER A 49 -17.31 -25.12 3.80
N ASN A 50 -18.46 -24.46 3.63
CA ASN A 50 -18.62 -23.53 2.52
C ASN A 50 -17.86 -22.23 2.78
N LEU A 51 -17.19 -21.75 1.73
CA LEU A 51 -16.67 -20.40 1.65
C LEU A 51 -17.80 -19.38 1.82
N GLN A 52 -17.51 -18.26 2.48
CA GLN A 52 -18.44 -17.14 2.54
C GLN A 52 -17.77 -15.86 2.09
N ALA A 53 -18.52 -15.03 1.37
CA ALA A 53 -18.06 -13.77 0.84
C ALA A 53 -18.98 -12.63 1.27
N PHE A 54 -18.37 -11.50 1.61
CA PHE A 54 -19.03 -10.32 2.13
C PHE A 54 -18.62 -9.10 1.32
N ILE A 55 -19.61 -8.36 0.82
CA ILE A 55 -19.35 -7.10 0.09
C ILE A 55 -19.41 -5.93 1.05
N GLY A 56 -18.40 -5.06 0.98
CA GLY A 56 -18.30 -3.82 1.74
C GLY A 56 -19.17 -2.71 1.17
N ASP A 57 -19.75 -1.88 2.03
CA ASP A 57 -20.46 -0.66 1.60
C ASP A 57 -19.55 0.57 1.50
N GLY A 58 -18.30 0.46 1.98
CA GLY A 58 -17.32 1.55 2.08
C GLY A 58 -17.58 2.48 3.27
N ARG A 59 -18.31 2.01 4.28
CA ARG A 59 -18.66 2.72 5.52
C ARG A 59 -18.56 1.80 6.75
N GLY A 60 -17.77 0.73 6.64
CA GLY A 60 -17.63 -0.33 7.65
C GLY A 60 -18.79 -1.32 7.72
N GLY A 61 -19.79 -1.20 6.84
CA GLY A 61 -20.91 -2.13 6.69
C GLY A 61 -20.60 -3.23 5.69
N PHE A 62 -21.07 -4.45 5.96
CA PHE A 62 -20.85 -5.62 5.10
C PHE A 62 -22.11 -6.46 4.95
N THR A 63 -22.31 -7.01 3.75
CA THR A 63 -23.44 -7.89 3.42
C THR A 63 -22.94 -9.26 3.00
N ASP A 64 -23.45 -10.35 3.61
CA ASP A 64 -23.20 -11.71 3.14
C ASP A 64 -23.86 -11.92 1.77
N VAL A 65 -23.04 -12.12 0.75
CA VAL A 65 -23.45 -12.34 -0.65
C VAL A 65 -23.03 -13.72 -1.14
N SER A 66 -22.68 -14.65 -0.25
CA SER A 66 -22.05 -15.92 -0.60
C SER A 66 -22.83 -16.68 -1.69
N ASN A 67 -24.17 -16.66 -1.63
CA ASN A 67 -25.05 -17.37 -2.57
C ASN A 67 -25.24 -16.66 -3.92
N THR A 68 -24.83 -15.40 -4.04
CA THR A 68 -25.01 -14.59 -5.25
C THR A 68 -23.68 -14.30 -5.96
N LEU A 69 -22.61 -14.08 -5.18
CA LEU A 69 -21.27 -13.82 -5.69
C LEU A 69 -20.55 -15.11 -6.09
N LEU A 70 -20.56 -16.13 -5.23
CA LEU A 70 -19.83 -17.37 -5.48
C LEU A 70 -20.61 -18.28 -6.43
N GLN A 71 -19.94 -18.76 -7.47
CA GLN A 71 -20.51 -19.68 -8.45
C GLN A 71 -19.72 -20.98 -8.55
N GLY A 72 -20.42 -22.12 -8.42
CA GLY A 72 -19.82 -23.45 -8.46
C GLY A 72 -19.69 -24.07 -7.07
N ASP A 73 -18.78 -25.04 -6.91
CA ASP A 73 -18.59 -25.73 -5.64
C ASP A 73 -17.75 -24.90 -4.66
N THR A 74 -18.38 -24.38 -3.61
CA THR A 74 -17.76 -23.55 -2.56
C THR A 74 -17.27 -24.34 -1.35
N THR A 75 -17.37 -25.66 -1.39
CA THR A 75 -17.03 -26.55 -0.28
C THR A 75 -15.51 -26.64 -0.10
N THR A 76 -14.95 -26.27 1.05
CA THR A 76 -13.50 -26.22 1.30
C THR A 76 -13.10 -27.14 2.44
N ASN A 77 -11.95 -27.81 2.32
CA ASN A 77 -11.44 -28.72 3.33
C ASN A 77 -10.18 -28.14 4.00
N TYR A 78 -10.39 -27.43 5.10
CA TYR A 78 -9.34 -26.78 5.91
C TYR A 78 -8.53 -25.77 5.07
N VAL A 79 -9.00 -24.52 5.05
CA VAL A 79 -8.31 -23.42 4.37
C VAL A 79 -7.28 -22.82 5.32
N ALA A 80 -6.04 -23.31 5.25
CA ALA A 80 -4.97 -22.83 6.12
C ALA A 80 -4.63 -21.36 5.85
N ARG A 81 -4.65 -20.97 4.56
CA ARG A 81 -4.34 -19.64 4.04
C ARG A 81 -5.03 -19.42 2.68
N THR A 82 -5.11 -18.16 2.27
CA THR A 82 -5.67 -17.72 1.00
C THR A 82 -4.68 -16.75 0.36
N VAL A 83 -4.60 -16.77 -0.97
CA VAL A 83 -3.86 -15.78 -1.75
C VAL A 83 -4.87 -15.06 -2.64
N VAL A 84 -4.88 -13.73 -2.55
CA VAL A 84 -5.74 -12.84 -3.34
C VAL A 84 -4.88 -12.13 -4.39
N GLY A 85 -5.42 -11.97 -5.59
CA GLY A 85 -4.79 -11.18 -6.65
C GLY A 85 -5.39 -11.49 -8.01
N ASP A 86 -5.22 -10.59 -8.98
CA ASP A 86 -5.77 -10.76 -10.34
C ASP A 86 -4.95 -11.80 -11.15
N PHE A 87 -5.40 -13.05 -11.15
CA PHE A 87 -4.80 -14.15 -11.89
C PHE A 87 -5.24 -14.18 -13.35
N ASN A 88 -6.32 -13.49 -13.72
CA ASN A 88 -6.92 -13.57 -15.05
C ASN A 88 -6.79 -12.28 -15.90
N GLY A 89 -6.30 -11.20 -15.30
CA GLY A 89 -6.01 -9.92 -15.92
C GLY A 89 -7.25 -9.05 -16.18
N ASP A 90 -8.35 -9.24 -15.44
CA ASP A 90 -9.58 -8.46 -15.61
C ASP A 90 -9.69 -7.23 -14.68
N GLY A 91 -8.72 -7.04 -13.79
CA GLY A 91 -8.67 -5.93 -12.84
C GLY A 91 -9.61 -6.08 -11.64
N ILE A 92 -10.18 -7.27 -11.42
CA ILE A 92 -10.96 -7.63 -10.23
C ILE A 92 -10.19 -8.73 -9.50
N ASP A 93 -10.20 -8.71 -8.17
CA ASP A 93 -9.42 -9.67 -7.39
C ASP A 93 -9.97 -11.10 -7.52
N ASP A 94 -9.07 -12.05 -7.80
CA ASP A 94 -9.34 -13.49 -7.77
C ASP A 94 -8.89 -14.10 -6.44
N VAL A 95 -9.29 -15.36 -6.18
CA VAL A 95 -8.99 -16.05 -4.92
C VAL A 95 -8.42 -17.45 -5.15
N PHE A 96 -7.20 -17.69 -4.66
CA PHE A 96 -6.59 -19.00 -4.56
C PHE A 96 -6.59 -19.50 -3.11
N LEU A 97 -7.22 -20.64 -2.87
CA LEU A 97 -7.37 -21.23 -1.53
C LEU A 97 -6.43 -22.42 -1.36
N ILE A 98 -5.65 -22.39 -0.28
CA ILE A 98 -4.75 -23.47 0.09
C ILE A 98 -5.52 -24.43 0.98
N GLU A 99 -5.86 -25.60 0.43
CA GLU A 99 -6.53 -26.66 1.17
C GLU A 99 -5.50 -27.66 1.69
N SER A 100 -5.39 -27.78 3.01
CA SER A 100 -4.54 -28.81 3.62
C SER A 100 -5.25 -30.16 3.67
N GLY A 101 -6.58 -30.21 3.59
CA GLY A 101 -7.35 -31.39 3.94
C GLY A 101 -7.38 -31.63 5.46
N THR A 102 -7.77 -32.83 5.88
CA THR A 102 -7.84 -33.16 7.31
C THR A 102 -6.43 -33.22 7.91
N ASP A 103 -6.17 -32.39 8.93
CA ASP A 103 -4.91 -32.35 9.69
C ASP A 103 -4.80 -33.52 10.69
N VAL A 104 -4.97 -34.74 10.16
CA VAL A 104 -4.96 -36.00 10.89
C VAL A 104 -4.23 -37.04 10.04
N GLU A 105 -3.35 -37.83 10.66
CA GLU A 105 -2.67 -38.95 10.02
C GLU A 105 -3.67 -39.84 9.26
N PRO A 106 -3.44 -40.14 7.95
CA PRO A 106 -2.18 -40.06 7.22
C PRO A 106 -1.93 -38.73 6.47
N TYR A 107 -2.61 -37.63 6.84
CA TYR A 107 -2.45 -36.31 6.23
C TYR A 107 -2.66 -36.34 4.72
N ALA A 108 -3.84 -36.84 4.32
CA ALA A 108 -4.14 -37.20 2.94
C ALA A 108 -4.08 -36.02 1.95
N GLY A 109 -4.08 -34.78 2.43
CA GLY A 109 -4.13 -33.58 1.60
C GLY A 109 -5.52 -33.27 1.06
N ALA A 110 -5.63 -32.18 0.31
CA ALA A 110 -6.81 -31.81 -0.46
C ALA A 110 -6.42 -31.16 -1.80
N GLN A 111 -7.40 -31.00 -2.68
CA GLN A 111 -7.23 -30.22 -3.90
C GLN A 111 -7.35 -28.74 -3.54
N ASN A 112 -6.29 -27.95 -3.79
CA ASN A 112 -6.37 -26.50 -3.69
C ASN A 112 -7.44 -25.95 -4.66
N LYS A 113 -8.09 -24.85 -4.29
CA LYS A 113 -9.18 -24.25 -5.09
C LYS A 113 -8.79 -22.90 -5.68
N LEU A 114 -9.39 -22.59 -6.81
CA LEU A 114 -9.27 -21.30 -7.49
C LEU A 114 -10.67 -20.78 -7.80
N PHE A 115 -10.90 -19.52 -7.48
CA PHE A 115 -12.07 -18.76 -7.89
C PHE A 115 -11.59 -17.57 -8.70
N LEU A 116 -12.04 -17.48 -9.95
CA LEU A 116 -11.74 -16.35 -10.82
C LEU A 116 -12.95 -15.42 -10.86
N SER A 117 -12.71 -14.12 -10.74
CA SER A 117 -13.61 -13.06 -11.13
C SER A 117 -14.06 -13.28 -12.59
N ASP A 118 -15.30 -12.88 -12.84
CA ASP A 118 -15.84 -12.77 -14.17
C ASP A 118 -16.57 -11.43 -14.25
N ALA A 119 -15.87 -10.41 -14.72
CA ALA A 119 -16.41 -9.06 -14.90
C ALA A 119 -17.74 -9.02 -15.69
N ALA A 120 -17.98 -9.99 -16.58
CA ALA A 120 -19.23 -10.03 -17.35
C ALA A 120 -20.44 -10.47 -16.51
N SER A 121 -20.23 -11.37 -15.53
CA SER A 121 -21.30 -11.84 -14.65
C SER A 121 -21.31 -11.18 -13.26
N GLY A 122 -20.21 -10.52 -12.87
CA GLY A 122 -20.01 -9.92 -11.55
C GLY A 122 -19.89 -10.98 -10.45
N LYS A 123 -19.24 -12.11 -10.75
CA LYS A 123 -19.17 -13.27 -9.87
C LYS A 123 -17.75 -13.78 -9.72
N LEU A 124 -17.51 -14.46 -8.60
CA LEU A 124 -16.35 -15.32 -8.39
C LEU A 124 -16.70 -16.76 -8.75
N VAL A 125 -16.16 -17.25 -9.86
CA VAL A 125 -16.46 -18.55 -10.45
C VAL A 125 -15.39 -19.56 -10.07
N ASN A 126 -15.81 -20.70 -9.51
CA ASN A 126 -14.90 -21.82 -9.24
C ASN A 126 -14.24 -22.29 -10.56
N ALA A 127 -12.94 -22.06 -10.67
CA ALA A 127 -12.08 -22.41 -11.78
C ALA A 127 -11.03 -23.45 -11.35
N THR A 128 -11.32 -24.27 -10.33
CA THR A 128 -10.39 -25.28 -9.78
C THR A 128 -9.88 -26.26 -10.84
N SER A 129 -10.65 -26.51 -11.91
CA SER A 129 -10.22 -27.35 -13.04
C SER A 129 -9.08 -26.74 -13.87
N ALA A 130 -8.81 -25.45 -13.70
CA ALA A 130 -7.70 -24.74 -14.34
C ALA A 130 -6.38 -24.88 -13.57
N LEU A 131 -6.40 -25.48 -12.36
CA LEU A 131 -5.21 -25.80 -11.57
C LEU A 131 -4.63 -27.17 -11.95
N PRO A 132 -3.36 -27.44 -11.60
CA PRO A 132 -2.85 -28.81 -11.51
C PRO A 132 -3.75 -29.65 -10.59
N GLN A 133 -4.30 -30.75 -11.12
CA GLN A 133 -5.22 -31.62 -10.38
C GLN A 133 -4.40 -32.57 -9.48
N LYS A 134 -4.05 -32.08 -8.29
CA LYS A 134 -3.18 -32.76 -7.31
C LYS A 134 -3.77 -32.62 -5.92
N ILE A 135 -3.79 -33.73 -5.19
CA ILE A 135 -4.10 -33.75 -3.77
C ILE A 135 -2.80 -33.54 -3.01
N LEU A 136 -2.69 -32.41 -2.31
CA LEU A 136 -1.48 -31.99 -1.61
C LEU A 136 -1.81 -31.65 -0.15
N PHE A 137 -0.88 -31.94 0.75
CA PHE A 137 -0.93 -31.46 2.14
C PHE A 137 -0.33 -30.05 2.21
N SER A 138 -1.01 -29.11 1.56
CA SER A 138 -0.56 -27.72 1.39
C SER A 138 -0.68 -26.95 2.70
N HIS A 139 0.30 -26.10 3.01
CA HIS A 139 0.30 -25.27 4.22
C HIS A 139 0.50 -23.79 3.92
N GLY A 140 1.26 -23.46 2.88
CA GLY A 140 1.50 -22.10 2.44
C GLY A 140 1.38 -21.98 0.93
N ALA A 141 1.21 -20.76 0.45
CA ALA A 141 1.51 -20.38 -0.91
C ALA A 141 1.76 -18.88 -0.96
N SER A 142 2.45 -18.46 -2.00
CA SER A 142 2.61 -17.06 -2.37
C SER A 142 2.35 -16.89 -3.86
N ALA A 143 1.91 -15.70 -4.26
CA ALA A 143 1.79 -15.32 -5.66
C ALA A 143 2.74 -14.19 -6.02
N GLY A 144 3.24 -14.18 -7.25
CA GLY A 144 4.14 -13.13 -7.71
C GLY A 144 4.42 -13.23 -9.21
N ASP A 145 4.78 -12.10 -9.81
CA ASP A 145 5.18 -12.05 -11.22
C ASP A 145 6.66 -12.44 -11.36
N THR A 146 6.90 -13.74 -11.55
CA THR A 146 8.28 -14.26 -11.65
C THR A 146 8.94 -13.94 -12.99
N THR A 147 8.21 -13.40 -13.97
CA THR A 147 8.73 -13.17 -15.34
C THR A 147 8.72 -11.71 -15.77
N GLY A 148 8.21 -10.80 -14.94
CA GLY A 148 8.02 -9.39 -15.30
C GLY A 148 6.96 -9.19 -16.39
N THR A 149 6.02 -10.12 -16.55
CA THR A 149 4.98 -10.08 -17.59
C THR A 149 3.62 -9.58 -17.10
N GLY A 150 3.51 -9.21 -15.82
CA GLY A 150 2.28 -8.87 -15.13
C GLY A 150 1.40 -10.08 -14.79
N LYS A 151 1.94 -11.31 -14.87
CA LYS A 151 1.18 -12.54 -14.64
C LYS A 151 1.59 -13.12 -13.30
N LEU A 152 0.63 -13.25 -12.39
CA LEU A 152 0.86 -13.85 -11.08
C LEU A 152 0.97 -15.37 -11.23
N ASP A 153 2.18 -15.90 -10.98
CA ASP A 153 2.45 -17.31 -10.76
C ASP A 153 2.26 -17.66 -9.27
N ILE A 154 2.12 -18.94 -8.93
CA ILE A 154 1.88 -19.39 -7.55
C ILE A 154 2.96 -20.39 -7.13
N LEU A 155 3.62 -20.16 -6.00
CA LEU A 155 4.45 -21.19 -5.34
C LEU A 155 3.62 -21.85 -4.25
N VAL A 156 3.27 -23.13 -4.41
CA VAL A 156 2.56 -23.92 -3.40
C VAL A 156 3.56 -24.60 -2.48
N ASN A 157 3.41 -24.41 -1.16
CA ASN A 157 4.22 -25.08 -0.14
C ASN A 157 3.44 -26.26 0.47
N ALA A 158 3.92 -27.49 0.26
CA ALA A 158 3.29 -28.69 0.81
C ALA A 158 4.26 -29.49 1.70
N LEU A 159 3.77 -29.92 2.87
CA LEU A 159 4.57 -30.53 3.95
C LEU A 159 4.94 -32.01 3.71
N MET A 160 4.28 -32.68 2.78
CA MET A 160 4.43 -34.14 2.56
C MET A 160 4.63 -34.49 1.08
N PHE A 161 4.15 -35.67 0.65
CA PHE A 161 4.30 -36.17 -0.71
C PHE A 161 3.85 -35.14 -1.75
N GLY A 162 4.71 -34.81 -2.71
CA GLY A 162 4.50 -33.76 -3.71
C GLY A 162 5.43 -32.56 -3.51
N GLY A 163 5.64 -32.13 -2.26
CA GLY A 163 6.56 -31.05 -1.94
C GLY A 163 6.15 -29.68 -2.47
N ASN A 164 7.12 -28.75 -2.52
CA ASN A 164 6.88 -27.40 -3.00
C ASN A 164 6.90 -27.35 -4.54
N GLU A 165 5.92 -26.69 -5.14
CA GLU A 165 5.75 -26.60 -6.59
C GLU A 165 5.45 -25.17 -7.03
N LEU A 166 6.22 -24.66 -8.00
CA LEU A 166 5.88 -23.46 -8.74
C LEU A 166 4.85 -23.80 -9.82
N TRP A 167 3.76 -23.05 -9.88
CA TRP A 167 2.68 -23.16 -10.85
C TRP A 167 2.65 -21.89 -11.70
N LEU A 168 2.86 -22.07 -13.01
CA LEU A 168 2.95 -20.99 -13.98
C LEU A 168 1.58 -20.64 -14.53
N ASN A 169 1.25 -19.37 -14.52
CA ASN A 169 -0.01 -18.83 -15.03
C ASN A 169 0.14 -18.37 -16.49
N ASN A 170 -0.84 -18.69 -17.34
CA ASN A 170 -0.85 -18.17 -18.70
C ASN A 170 -1.35 -16.70 -18.80
N GLY A 171 -1.80 -16.12 -17.69
CA GLY A 171 -2.40 -14.78 -17.60
C GLY A 171 -3.91 -14.77 -17.84
N LYS A 172 -4.56 -15.92 -17.69
CA LYS A 172 -6.03 -16.10 -17.78
C LYS A 172 -6.53 -17.04 -16.68
N GLY A 173 -5.78 -17.14 -15.58
CA GLY A 173 -6.06 -18.04 -14.46
C GLY A 173 -5.93 -19.53 -14.80
N GLN A 174 -5.15 -19.90 -15.84
CA GLN A 174 -4.86 -21.30 -16.13
C GLN A 174 -3.41 -21.63 -15.77
N PHE A 175 -3.25 -22.61 -14.88
CA PHE A 175 -1.99 -22.93 -14.22
C PHE A 175 -1.42 -24.27 -14.68
N THR A 176 -0.09 -24.33 -14.80
CA THR A 176 0.65 -25.57 -15.09
C THR A 176 1.85 -25.70 -14.16
N THR A 177 2.19 -26.91 -13.73
CA THR A 177 3.35 -27.13 -12.86
C THR A 177 4.64 -26.83 -13.61
N ALA A 178 5.51 -26.00 -13.02
CA ALA A 178 6.86 -25.75 -13.47
C ALA A 178 7.70 -27.04 -13.45
N GLY A 179 8.55 -27.20 -14.46
CA GLY A 179 9.54 -28.28 -14.48
C GLY A 179 10.73 -27.99 -13.57
N THR A 180 11.49 -29.03 -13.21
CA THR A 180 12.75 -28.89 -12.45
C THR A 180 13.86 -28.16 -13.21
N SER A 181 13.62 -27.78 -14.47
CA SER A 181 14.52 -26.95 -15.27
C SER A 181 14.47 -25.46 -14.92
N ILE A 182 13.41 -25.00 -14.23
CA ILE A 182 13.29 -23.59 -13.81
C ILE A 182 13.17 -23.42 -12.30
N MET A 183 12.91 -24.49 -11.54
CA MET A 183 12.89 -24.48 -10.09
C MET A 183 13.72 -25.64 -9.54
N PRO A 184 14.67 -25.40 -8.61
CA PRO A 184 15.39 -26.49 -7.98
C PRO A 184 14.43 -27.34 -7.15
N ARG A 185 14.81 -28.59 -6.88
CA ARG A 185 14.03 -29.45 -6.00
C ARG A 185 14.10 -28.88 -4.57
N LEU A 186 12.98 -28.38 -4.06
CA LEU A 186 12.88 -27.82 -2.71
C LEU A 186 12.43 -28.84 -1.66
N THR A 187 12.10 -30.06 -2.10
CA THR A 187 11.59 -31.11 -1.22
C THR A 187 12.49 -32.33 -1.25
N TYR A 188 13.00 -32.69 -0.09
CA TYR A 188 14.02 -33.73 0.07
C TYR A 188 13.48 -34.86 0.94
N LEU A 189 13.53 -36.09 0.42
CA LEU A 189 13.12 -37.26 1.18
C LEU A 189 14.23 -37.62 2.17
N ALA A 190 13.90 -37.77 3.46
CA ALA A 190 14.88 -38.09 4.49
C ALA A 190 15.52 -39.48 4.22
N PRO A 191 16.86 -39.62 4.13
CA PRO A 191 17.51 -40.88 3.72
C PRO A 191 17.42 -42.02 4.75
N TRP A 192 17.08 -41.72 6.02
CA TRP A 192 17.13 -42.67 7.14
C TRP A 192 15.76 -43.09 7.66
N ASP A 193 14.69 -42.60 7.05
CA ASP A 193 13.34 -42.97 7.44
C ASP A 193 12.89 -44.21 6.64
N PRO A 194 12.77 -45.40 7.28
CA PRO A 194 12.32 -46.62 6.60
C PRO A 194 10.86 -46.52 6.10
N ALA A 195 10.11 -45.50 6.53
CA ALA A 195 8.71 -45.27 6.21
C ALA A 195 8.47 -44.08 5.25
N GLN A 196 9.49 -43.27 4.91
CA GLN A 196 9.37 -42.03 4.11
C GLN A 196 8.27 -41.05 4.59
N THR A 197 8.01 -40.94 5.89
CA THR A 197 6.85 -40.22 6.44
C THR A 197 7.03 -38.71 6.58
N VAL A 198 8.25 -38.15 6.51
CA VAL A 198 8.45 -36.69 6.52
C VAL A 198 9.39 -36.23 5.41
N ALA A 199 8.83 -35.53 4.42
CA ALA A 199 9.61 -34.83 3.42
C ALA A 199 10.11 -33.50 4.01
N GLN A 200 11.39 -33.19 3.84
CA GLN A 200 11.97 -31.91 4.26
C GLN A 200 11.62 -30.86 3.22
N THR A 201 10.96 -29.78 3.64
CA THR A 201 10.43 -28.76 2.73
C THR A 201 10.26 -27.43 3.46
N PHE A 202 10.02 -26.36 2.72
CA PHE A 202 9.66 -25.05 3.26
C PHE A 202 8.15 -24.95 3.42
N THR A 203 7.67 -24.35 4.53
CA THR A 203 6.24 -24.25 4.88
C THR A 203 5.59 -22.92 4.50
N MET A 204 6.42 -21.95 4.15
CA MET A 204 6.03 -20.60 3.80
C MET A 204 6.98 -20.12 2.71
N SER A 205 6.50 -19.26 1.82
CA SER A 205 7.32 -18.53 0.87
C SER A 205 6.74 -17.15 0.61
N GLU A 206 7.55 -16.26 0.06
CA GLU A 206 7.11 -15.03 -0.57
C GLU A 206 7.90 -14.75 -1.85
N PHE A 207 7.29 -13.97 -2.75
CA PHE A 207 7.93 -13.48 -3.96
C PHE A 207 8.31 -12.01 -3.79
N ILE A 208 9.60 -11.72 -3.64
CA ILE A 208 10.12 -10.39 -3.32
C ILE A 208 11.36 -10.14 -4.16
N ASP A 209 11.44 -9.00 -4.85
CA ASP A 209 12.64 -8.58 -5.61
C ASP A 209 13.74 -8.09 -4.63
N VAL A 210 14.48 -9.04 -4.03
CA VAL A 210 15.44 -8.73 -2.96
C VAL A 210 16.79 -8.26 -3.48
N ASN A 211 17.00 -8.25 -4.80
CA ASN A 211 18.23 -7.74 -5.41
C ASN A 211 17.99 -6.48 -6.27
N ASN A 212 16.75 -5.98 -6.32
CA ASN A 212 16.29 -4.82 -7.08
C ASN A 212 16.63 -4.92 -8.58
N ASP A 213 16.55 -6.11 -9.17
CA ASP A 213 16.74 -6.31 -10.61
C ASP A 213 15.43 -6.13 -11.41
N GLY A 214 14.30 -6.01 -10.71
CA GLY A 214 12.96 -5.85 -11.26
C GLY A 214 12.18 -7.16 -11.41
N PHE A 215 12.71 -8.29 -10.92
CA PHE A 215 12.05 -9.58 -10.97
C PHE A 215 11.93 -10.18 -9.57
N ALA A 216 10.77 -10.74 -9.25
CA ALA A 216 10.58 -11.31 -7.93
C ALA A 216 11.47 -12.55 -7.71
N ASP A 217 12.17 -12.58 -6.58
CA ASP A 217 12.95 -13.71 -6.08
C ASP A 217 12.12 -14.57 -5.13
N MET A 218 12.54 -15.82 -4.88
CA MET A 218 11.87 -16.69 -3.91
C MET A 218 12.50 -16.53 -2.53
N VAL A 219 11.74 -16.05 -1.55
CA VAL A 219 12.08 -16.12 -0.13
C VAL A 219 11.36 -17.32 0.48
N LEU A 220 12.09 -18.20 1.16
CA LEU A 220 11.61 -19.51 1.62
C LEU A 220 11.75 -19.63 3.13
N GLY A 221 10.61 -19.82 3.81
CA GLY A 221 10.49 -19.96 5.26
C GLY A 221 10.69 -21.41 5.71
N GLY A 222 11.69 -21.64 6.55
CA GLY A 222 12.02 -22.96 7.08
C GLY A 222 11.02 -23.45 8.15
N TRP A 223 10.94 -24.77 8.28
CA TRP A 223 10.24 -25.47 9.36
C TRP A 223 11.20 -26.47 10.00
N TYR A 224 11.41 -26.33 11.30
CA TYR A 224 12.21 -27.30 12.04
C TYR A 224 11.49 -28.65 12.11
N SER A 225 12.14 -29.69 11.59
CA SER A 225 11.77 -31.10 11.80
C SER A 225 13.00 -31.90 12.23
N SER A 226 12.81 -33.01 12.96
CA SER A 226 13.92 -33.88 13.40
C SER A 226 14.62 -34.50 12.18
N GLY A 227 15.70 -33.85 11.74
CA GLY A 227 16.47 -34.18 10.54
C GLY A 227 16.34 -33.19 9.38
N GLY A 228 15.47 -32.16 9.46
CA GLY A 228 15.16 -31.19 8.41
C GLY A 228 16.08 -29.96 8.30
N PHE A 229 15.78 -29.10 7.32
CA PHE A 229 16.47 -27.82 7.11
C PHE A 229 16.31 -26.92 8.34
N THR A 230 17.43 -26.36 8.80
CA THR A 230 17.44 -25.46 9.96
C THR A 230 17.52 -23.99 9.55
N THR A 231 17.36 -23.66 8.27
CA THR A 231 17.64 -22.29 7.80
C THR A 231 16.74 -21.93 6.62
N SER A 232 16.02 -20.81 6.77
CA SER A 232 15.29 -20.14 5.70
C SER A 232 16.25 -19.65 4.62
N GLN A 233 15.77 -19.53 3.38
CA GLN A 233 16.64 -19.28 2.23
C GLN A 233 16.05 -18.30 1.23
N VAL A 234 16.90 -17.73 0.39
CA VAL A 234 16.55 -16.97 -0.80
C VAL A 234 17.10 -17.69 -2.03
N LEU A 235 16.30 -17.76 -3.09
CA LEU A 235 16.73 -18.13 -4.43
C LEU A 235 16.48 -16.97 -5.38
N LEU A 236 17.57 -16.47 -5.97
CA LEU A 236 17.48 -15.39 -6.94
C LEU A 236 16.93 -15.90 -8.26
N ASN A 237 16.08 -15.08 -8.87
CA ASN A 237 15.57 -15.24 -10.21
C ASN A 237 16.62 -14.78 -11.24
N ASP A 238 16.71 -15.44 -12.39
CA ASP A 238 17.60 -15.04 -13.50
C ASP A 238 16.98 -13.96 -14.41
N GLY A 239 15.87 -13.35 -13.97
CA GLY A 239 15.05 -12.39 -14.70
C GLY A 239 14.13 -13.02 -15.75
N LYS A 240 13.96 -14.34 -15.74
CA LYS A 240 13.10 -15.08 -16.70
C LYS A 240 12.21 -16.11 -16.01
N GLY A 241 12.06 -16.02 -14.70
CA GLY A 241 11.31 -16.98 -13.88
C GLY A 241 12.07 -18.29 -13.65
N ASN A 242 13.40 -18.27 -13.73
CA ASN A 242 14.24 -19.44 -13.48
C ASN A 242 15.17 -19.24 -12.28
N PHE A 243 15.00 -20.13 -11.31
CA PHE A 243 15.64 -20.13 -9.99
C PHE A 243 16.73 -21.21 -9.86
N THR A 244 16.97 -22.03 -10.90
CA THR A 244 17.95 -23.13 -10.85
C THR A 244 19.40 -22.66 -10.94
N GLY A 245 19.63 -21.46 -11.46
CA GLY A 245 20.96 -20.86 -11.61
C GLY A 245 21.51 -20.23 -10.33
N SER A 246 20.66 -19.98 -9.33
CA SER A 246 21.05 -19.37 -8.06
C SER A 246 21.52 -20.42 -7.07
N LEU A 247 22.66 -20.16 -6.42
CA LEU A 247 22.97 -20.84 -5.17
C LEU A 247 22.03 -20.31 -4.07
N PRO A 248 21.49 -21.16 -3.18
CA PRO A 248 20.68 -20.69 -2.06
C PRO A 248 21.47 -19.75 -1.17
N ILE A 249 20.89 -18.60 -0.84
CA ILE A 249 21.41 -17.66 0.16
C ILE A 249 20.68 -17.95 1.46
N ASN A 250 21.41 -18.30 2.52
CA ASN A 250 20.80 -18.59 3.82
C ASN A 250 20.45 -17.28 4.56
N LEU A 251 19.25 -17.22 5.12
CA LEU A 251 18.85 -16.16 6.04
C LEU A 251 19.44 -16.41 7.45
N PRO A 252 19.71 -15.35 8.24
CA PRO A 252 20.08 -15.50 9.64
C PRO A 252 18.98 -16.21 10.45
N GLY A 253 19.35 -17.17 11.30
CA GLY A 253 18.40 -17.80 12.23
C GLY A 253 17.99 -16.84 13.35
N SER A 254 16.75 -16.97 13.82
CA SER A 254 16.13 -16.09 14.82
C SER A 254 16.68 -16.27 16.24
N GLY A 255 17.30 -17.42 16.51
CA GLY A 255 17.68 -17.85 17.85
C GLY A 255 16.54 -18.43 18.68
N VAL A 256 15.31 -18.50 18.14
CA VAL A 256 14.21 -19.27 18.72
C VAL A 256 14.52 -20.76 18.57
N GLN A 257 14.35 -21.52 19.65
CA GLN A 257 14.60 -22.96 19.62
C GLN A 257 13.58 -23.66 18.70
N LYS A 258 14.06 -24.52 17.79
CA LYS A 258 13.23 -25.25 16.81
C LYS A 258 12.33 -24.30 16.00
N GLU A 259 12.95 -23.30 15.39
CA GLU A 259 12.23 -22.25 14.68
C GLU A 259 11.40 -22.76 13.50
N THR A 260 10.25 -22.11 13.32
CA THR A 260 9.34 -22.31 12.20
C THR A 260 8.83 -20.97 11.75
N VAL A 261 8.95 -20.71 10.45
CA VAL A 261 8.44 -19.50 9.80
C VAL A 261 6.97 -19.70 9.43
N VAL A 262 6.14 -18.76 9.87
CA VAL A 262 4.68 -18.80 9.68
C VAL A 262 4.19 -17.66 8.78
N SER A 263 4.93 -16.56 8.66
CA SER A 263 4.61 -15.47 7.75
C SER A 263 5.89 -14.76 7.37
N ILE A 264 5.96 -14.24 6.15
CA ILE A 264 7.03 -13.39 5.64
C ILE A 264 6.33 -12.21 4.97
N ASP A 265 6.86 -11.00 5.12
CA ASP A 265 6.41 -9.84 4.37
C ASP A 265 7.60 -8.89 4.12
N ALA A 266 7.50 -8.08 3.07
CA ALA A 266 8.50 -7.08 2.73
C ALA A 266 8.28 -5.80 3.55
N ILE A 267 9.37 -5.19 4.01
CA ILE A 267 9.35 -3.93 4.76
C ILE A 267 10.60 -3.11 4.43
N ASP A 268 10.57 -1.79 4.56
CA ASP A 268 11.73 -0.90 4.48
C ASP A 268 12.09 -0.48 5.91
N LEU A 269 13.11 -1.09 6.50
CA LEU A 269 13.49 -0.82 7.89
C LEU A 269 14.52 0.31 7.98
N ASN A 270 15.34 0.55 6.96
CA ASN A 270 16.48 1.46 7.07
C ASN A 270 16.36 2.72 6.19
N GLY A 271 15.27 2.86 5.43
CA GLY A 271 15.00 3.99 4.55
C GLY A 271 15.84 3.98 3.27
N ASP A 272 16.36 2.82 2.84
CA ASP A 272 17.10 2.67 1.59
C ASP A 272 16.24 2.24 0.40
N ASP A 273 14.93 2.08 0.63
CA ASP A 273 13.91 1.67 -0.34
C ASP A 273 14.20 0.30 -0.99
N LEU A 274 15.01 -0.55 -0.35
CA LEU A 274 15.20 -1.95 -0.71
C LEU A 274 14.30 -2.84 0.17
N PRO A 275 13.80 -3.98 -0.37
CA PRO A 275 13.02 -4.90 0.44
C PRO A 275 13.85 -5.55 1.55
N ASP A 276 13.62 -5.11 2.79
CA ASP A 276 13.93 -5.85 4.01
C ASP A 276 12.80 -6.85 4.30
N LEU A 277 12.96 -7.68 5.33
CA LEU A 277 11.97 -8.69 5.69
C LEU A 277 11.52 -8.57 7.14
N VAL A 278 10.21 -8.70 7.35
CA VAL A 278 9.64 -9.11 8.62
C VAL A 278 9.20 -10.56 8.52
N MET A 279 9.59 -11.38 9.49
CA MET A 279 9.20 -12.79 9.56
C MET A 279 8.53 -13.10 10.89
N SER A 280 7.36 -13.73 10.83
CA SER A 280 6.74 -14.33 12.00
C SER A 280 7.35 -15.69 12.27
N ILE A 281 7.94 -15.84 13.45
CA ILE A 281 8.62 -17.05 13.92
C ILE A 281 7.92 -17.61 15.15
N THR A 282 7.80 -18.94 15.16
CA THR A 282 7.35 -19.72 16.32
C THR A 282 8.23 -20.95 16.53
N ASN A 283 7.90 -21.78 17.53
CA ASN A 283 8.63 -23.01 17.84
C ASN A 283 7.83 -24.28 17.50
N SER A 284 8.53 -25.30 16.98
CA SER A 284 7.98 -26.60 16.59
C SER A 284 8.44 -27.74 17.52
N ASP A 285 8.10 -27.65 18.80
CA ASP A 285 8.34 -28.69 19.82
C ASP A 285 7.37 -29.90 19.73
N GLU A 286 7.33 -30.77 20.73
CA GLU A 286 6.35 -31.87 20.79
C GLU A 286 5.18 -31.52 21.72
N GLY A 287 3.98 -32.00 21.38
CA GLY A 287 2.79 -31.90 22.24
C GLY A 287 2.38 -30.46 22.54
N ALA A 288 2.11 -30.17 23.82
CA ALA A 288 1.61 -28.86 24.27
C ALA A 288 2.60 -27.69 24.08
N ASN A 289 3.86 -27.99 23.74
CA ASN A 289 4.89 -26.98 23.52
C ASN A 289 4.94 -26.49 22.06
N TYR A 290 4.11 -27.03 21.15
CA TYR A 290 4.01 -26.53 19.78
C TYR A 290 3.38 -25.13 19.74
N TYR A 291 3.91 -24.25 18.89
CA TYR A 291 3.37 -22.90 18.66
C TYR A 291 3.23 -22.04 19.91
N GLN A 292 4.24 -22.06 20.77
CA GLN A 292 4.23 -21.36 22.04
C GLN A 292 5.00 -20.03 22.03
N LYS A 293 5.52 -19.64 20.86
CA LYS A 293 6.29 -18.41 20.69
C LYS A 293 5.69 -17.49 19.63
N ALA A 294 5.40 -16.27 20.03
CA ALA A 294 5.19 -15.12 19.15
C ALA A 294 6.51 -14.33 19.08
N TYR A 295 7.14 -14.31 17.91
CA TYR A 295 8.39 -13.59 17.68
C TYR A 295 8.38 -12.99 16.27
N LEU A 296 8.72 -11.71 16.16
CA LEU A 296 8.96 -11.05 14.89
C LEU A 296 10.46 -10.91 14.68
N GLN A 297 10.99 -11.49 13.61
CA GLN A 297 12.37 -11.31 13.18
C GLN A 297 12.42 -10.21 12.11
N LEU A 298 13.36 -9.28 12.24
CA LEU A 298 13.55 -8.14 11.34
C LEU A 298 14.93 -8.24 10.68
N LEU A 299 14.93 -8.42 9.36
CA LEU A 299 16.13 -8.71 8.57
C LEU A 299 16.37 -7.61 7.56
N VAL A 300 17.51 -6.93 7.64
CA VAL A 300 17.88 -5.87 6.69
C VAL A 300 18.70 -6.44 5.55
N ASN A 301 18.32 -6.08 4.32
CA ASN A 301 18.91 -6.49 3.06
C ASN A 301 20.14 -5.64 2.72
N ASP A 302 21.07 -6.22 1.95
CA ASP A 302 22.21 -5.50 1.35
C ASP A 302 22.00 -5.12 -0.12
N GLY A 303 20.77 -5.32 -0.61
CA GLY A 303 20.37 -5.11 -2.01
C GLY A 303 20.86 -6.19 -2.97
N ASN A 304 21.38 -7.31 -2.46
CA ASN A 304 21.80 -8.46 -3.27
C ASN A 304 21.22 -9.77 -2.71
N GLY A 305 20.09 -9.68 -1.99
CA GLY A 305 19.43 -10.81 -1.35
C GLY A 305 20.17 -11.39 -0.14
N ARG A 306 21.19 -10.71 0.39
CA ARG A 306 21.81 -11.11 1.67
C ARG A 306 21.28 -10.28 2.80
N PHE A 307 20.97 -10.95 3.90
CA PHE A 307 20.29 -10.35 5.02
C PHE A 307 21.13 -10.40 6.30
N ARG A 308 20.96 -9.38 7.13
CA ARG A 308 21.50 -9.33 8.49
C ARG A 308 20.37 -9.12 9.48
N ASP A 309 20.44 -9.81 10.62
CA ASP A 309 19.44 -9.68 11.66
C ASP A 309 19.63 -8.39 12.45
N GLU A 310 18.60 -7.53 12.45
CA GLU A 310 18.54 -6.30 13.24
C GLU A 310 17.40 -6.31 14.27
N THR A 311 16.81 -7.48 14.55
CA THR A 311 15.65 -7.61 15.43
C THR A 311 15.88 -6.93 16.78
N GLN A 312 17.02 -7.17 17.43
CA GLN A 312 17.30 -6.57 18.74
C GLN A 312 17.57 -5.07 18.70
N LEU A 313 17.95 -4.51 17.55
CA LEU A 313 18.13 -3.06 17.38
C LEU A 313 16.78 -2.35 17.22
N ARG A 314 15.83 -3.01 16.53
CA ARG A 314 14.59 -2.40 16.04
C ARG A 314 13.36 -2.75 16.87
N LEU A 315 13.29 -3.98 17.36
CA LEU A 315 12.23 -4.51 18.18
C LEU A 315 12.78 -5.52 19.21
N PRO A 316 13.35 -5.05 20.33
CA PRO A 316 13.92 -5.92 21.36
C PRO A 316 12.91 -6.92 21.93
N GLN A 317 13.20 -8.22 21.77
CA GLN A 317 12.32 -9.32 22.17
C GLN A 317 13.14 -10.50 22.70
N SER A 318 12.60 -11.26 23.65
CA SER A 318 13.23 -12.50 24.11
C SER A 318 13.00 -13.63 23.11
N THR A 319 13.98 -14.52 22.90
CA THR A 319 13.81 -15.75 22.11
C THR A 319 13.32 -16.94 22.92
N ALA A 320 13.21 -16.80 24.26
CA ALA A 320 12.74 -17.87 25.12
C ALA A 320 11.29 -18.27 24.83
N VAL A 321 11.05 -19.59 24.84
CA VAL A 321 9.73 -20.21 24.68
C VAL A 321 9.03 -20.27 26.05
N SER A 322 7.74 -19.94 26.08
CA SER A 322 6.90 -20.00 27.29
C SER A 322 5.74 -20.94 27.05
N GLU A 323 5.49 -21.90 27.93
CA GLU A 323 4.46 -22.97 27.78
C GLU A 323 2.99 -22.47 27.70
N SER A 324 2.76 -21.15 27.68
CA SER A 324 1.43 -20.53 27.57
C SER A 324 1.35 -19.41 26.51
N GLY A 325 2.39 -19.24 25.69
CA GLY A 325 2.47 -18.17 24.70
C GLY A 325 1.65 -18.52 23.45
N GLY A 326 0.93 -17.57 22.86
CA GLY A 326 0.42 -17.76 21.50
C GLY A 326 1.52 -17.59 20.46
N TRP A 327 1.11 -17.45 19.20
CA TRP A 327 2.01 -17.14 18.09
C TRP A 327 1.35 -16.14 17.13
N TYR A 328 2.17 -15.46 16.32
CA TYR A 328 1.69 -14.62 15.23
C TYR A 328 1.41 -15.52 14.01
N LYS A 329 0.14 -15.69 13.66
CA LYS A 329 -0.28 -16.54 12.53
C LYS A 329 0.01 -15.86 11.19
N HIS A 330 -0.08 -14.53 11.15
CA HIS A 330 0.10 -13.72 9.97
C HIS A 330 0.60 -12.33 10.39
N VAL A 331 1.35 -11.67 9.51
CA VAL A 331 1.72 -10.27 9.64
C VAL A 331 1.38 -9.54 8.35
N SER A 332 0.97 -8.29 8.47
CA SER A 332 0.76 -7.38 7.35
C SER A 332 1.57 -6.10 7.59
N VAL A 333 2.28 -5.64 6.55
CA VAL A 333 3.05 -4.40 6.59
C VAL A 333 2.29 -3.29 5.88
N VAL A 334 1.84 -2.29 6.65
CA VAL A 334 1.10 -1.12 6.15
C VAL A 334 1.49 0.11 6.94
N ASP A 335 1.40 1.30 6.34
CA ASP A 335 1.49 2.55 7.10
C ASP A 335 0.14 2.80 7.78
N PHE A 336 -0.02 2.32 9.01
CA PHE A 336 -1.31 2.20 9.69
C PHE A 336 -1.79 3.54 10.26
N ASN A 337 -0.89 4.51 10.44
CA ASN A 337 -1.20 5.86 10.92
C ASN A 337 -0.97 6.96 9.86
N HIS A 338 -0.53 6.59 8.65
CA HIS A 338 -0.18 7.48 7.55
C HIS A 338 0.86 8.53 7.91
N ASP A 339 1.93 8.11 8.60
CA ASP A 339 3.07 8.95 8.98
C ASP A 339 4.28 8.84 8.04
N GLY A 340 4.15 8.02 6.99
CA GLY A 340 5.17 7.78 5.99
C GLY A 340 6.12 6.62 6.32
N TYR A 341 5.95 5.96 7.47
CA TYR A 341 6.71 4.79 7.87
C TYR A 341 5.83 3.55 7.92
N GLN A 342 6.41 2.39 7.61
CA GLN A 342 5.67 1.14 7.61
C GLN A 342 5.53 0.58 9.03
N ASP A 343 4.31 0.20 9.37
CA ASP A 343 3.93 -0.45 10.62
C ASP A 343 3.75 -1.95 10.42
N ILE A 344 3.76 -2.71 11.52
CA ILE A 344 3.54 -4.16 11.50
C ILE A 344 2.26 -4.50 12.26
N VAL A 345 1.26 -5.02 11.55
CA VAL A 345 0.06 -5.62 12.15
C VAL A 345 0.26 -7.12 12.29
N ALA A 346 0.24 -7.63 13.52
CA ALA A 346 0.50 -9.03 13.82
C ALA A 346 -0.76 -9.74 14.35
N PHE A 347 -1.36 -10.59 13.52
CA PHE A 347 -2.53 -11.40 13.85
C PHE A 347 -2.13 -12.68 14.59
N THR A 348 -2.98 -13.14 15.49
CA THR A 348 -2.58 -14.13 16.50
C THR A 348 -3.43 -15.38 16.53
N SER A 349 -2.80 -16.46 16.99
CA SER A 349 -3.45 -17.65 17.51
C SER A 349 -2.98 -17.92 18.95
N GLY A 350 -3.74 -18.69 19.72
CA GLY A 350 -3.42 -18.99 21.14
C GLY A 350 -3.85 -17.90 22.11
N ASN A 351 -2.97 -17.42 23.01
CA ASN A 351 -3.34 -16.48 24.08
C ASN A 351 -2.86 -15.03 23.86
N THR A 352 -2.31 -14.72 22.69
CA THR A 352 -1.73 -13.39 22.38
C THR A 352 -2.77 -12.49 21.70
N PRO A 353 -2.87 -11.18 22.02
CA PRO A 353 -3.74 -10.25 21.31
C PRO A 353 -3.15 -9.83 19.95
N VAL A 354 -4.02 -9.43 19.01
CA VAL A 354 -3.57 -8.73 17.79
C VAL A 354 -2.81 -7.47 18.20
N SER A 355 -1.61 -7.28 17.66
CA SER A 355 -0.72 -6.17 17.98
C SER A 355 -0.42 -5.35 16.73
N VAL A 356 -0.49 -4.03 16.82
CA VAL A 356 0.01 -3.09 15.81
C VAL A 356 1.26 -2.43 16.38
N TRP A 357 2.40 -2.65 15.74
CA TRP A 357 3.67 -2.04 16.09
C TRP A 357 3.92 -0.86 15.17
N LEU A 358 4.00 0.34 15.75
CA LEU A 358 4.20 1.57 14.99
C LEU A 358 5.68 1.77 14.69
N GLY A 359 6.03 1.88 13.41
CA GLY A 359 7.35 2.21 12.92
C GLY A 359 7.68 3.69 13.17
N ASP A 360 8.96 4.02 13.12
CA ASP A 360 9.44 5.39 13.16
C ASP A 360 10.50 5.64 12.09
N ALA A 361 10.95 6.90 11.96
CA ALA A 361 11.96 7.31 10.99
C ALA A 361 13.31 6.58 11.10
N SER A 362 13.57 5.87 12.21
CA SER A 362 14.76 5.04 12.40
C SER A 362 14.50 3.55 12.14
N GLY A 363 13.28 3.21 11.74
CA GLY A 363 12.75 1.85 11.57
C GLY A 363 12.75 1.04 12.86
N ARG A 364 12.47 1.70 13.99
CA ARG A 364 12.26 1.05 15.29
C ARG A 364 10.78 0.99 15.61
N PHE A 365 10.40 -0.01 16.39
CA PHE A 365 9.02 -0.29 16.76
C PHE A 365 8.83 -0.14 18.28
N ASN A 366 8.91 1.10 18.76
CA ASN A 366 8.87 1.39 20.20
C ASN A 366 7.44 1.48 20.75
N ASP A 367 6.49 1.85 19.89
CA ASP A 367 5.09 2.01 20.25
C ASP A 367 4.26 0.83 19.75
N LYS A 368 3.35 0.36 20.61
CA LYS A 368 2.50 -0.81 20.34
C LYS A 368 1.08 -0.54 20.76
N ILE A 369 0.15 -0.88 19.88
CA ILE A 369 -1.28 -0.90 20.15
C ILE A 369 -1.75 -2.36 20.15
N GLU A 370 -2.63 -2.73 21.08
CA GLU A 370 -3.24 -4.05 21.10
C GLU A 370 -4.76 -3.93 20.96
N LEU A 371 -5.35 -4.79 20.12
CA LEU A 371 -6.80 -4.96 20.13
C LEU A 371 -7.24 -5.61 21.45
N PRO A 372 -8.37 -5.19 22.03
CA PRO A 372 -8.89 -5.82 23.23
C PRO A 372 -9.37 -7.25 22.98
N GLY A 373 -8.91 -8.19 23.81
CA GLY A 373 -9.38 -9.58 23.83
C GLY A 373 -8.32 -10.61 23.43
N GLY A 374 -8.79 -11.83 23.13
CA GLY A 374 -7.98 -13.01 22.83
C GLY A 374 -7.55 -13.13 21.35
N PRO A 375 -7.16 -14.33 20.89
CA PRO A 375 -6.51 -14.53 19.60
C PRO A 375 -7.45 -14.27 18.44
N ARG A 376 -7.00 -13.53 17.43
CA ARG A 376 -7.80 -13.26 16.24
C ARG A 376 -6.96 -13.39 14.97
N SER A 377 -7.42 -14.29 14.10
CA SER A 377 -7.10 -14.22 12.67
C SER A 377 -7.85 -13.01 12.09
N GLY A 378 -7.28 -12.39 11.08
CA GLY A 378 -7.81 -11.17 10.49
C GLY A 378 -6.94 -10.68 9.35
N ASP A 379 -7.34 -9.53 8.83
CA ASP A 379 -6.67 -8.83 7.74
C ASP A 379 -6.88 -7.31 7.89
N VAL A 380 -6.13 -6.53 7.10
CA VAL A 380 -6.12 -5.06 7.12
C VAL A 380 -6.72 -4.48 5.84
N ALA A 381 -7.55 -3.44 5.96
CA ALA A 381 -8.15 -2.75 4.81
C ALA A 381 -8.75 -1.41 5.23
N ASP A 382 -8.78 -0.41 4.36
CA ASP A 382 -9.69 0.74 4.57
C ASP A 382 -11.13 0.29 4.26
N VAL A 383 -11.97 0.12 5.29
CA VAL A 383 -13.33 -0.39 5.11
C VAL A 383 -14.40 0.71 5.12
N ASP A 384 -14.02 1.93 5.50
CA ASP A 384 -14.92 3.07 5.65
C ASP A 384 -14.55 4.29 4.79
N ASN A 385 -13.59 4.11 3.89
CA ASN A 385 -13.04 5.12 2.98
C ASN A 385 -12.53 6.35 3.74
N SER A 386 -12.01 6.15 4.96
CA SER A 386 -11.38 7.21 5.75
C SER A 386 -9.97 7.54 5.27
N GLY A 387 -9.41 6.72 4.39
CA GLY A 387 -8.02 6.77 3.98
C GLY A 387 -7.09 6.28 5.09
N MET A 388 -7.57 5.45 6.01
CA MET A 388 -6.81 4.78 7.08
C MET A 388 -7.06 3.28 7.02
N TYR A 389 -6.05 2.46 7.26
CA TYR A 389 -6.26 1.01 7.38
C TYR A 389 -7.03 0.66 8.67
N ASP A 390 -8.07 -0.15 8.53
CA ASP A 390 -8.88 -0.76 9.58
C ASP A 390 -8.56 -2.24 9.76
N LEU A 391 -9.17 -2.89 10.76
CA LEU A 391 -8.98 -4.31 11.04
C LEU A 391 -10.29 -5.09 10.90
N ILE A 392 -10.27 -6.15 10.09
CA ILE A 392 -11.33 -7.16 10.03
C ILE A 392 -10.81 -8.41 10.72
N THR A 393 -11.46 -8.82 11.80
CA THR A 393 -10.95 -9.90 12.66
C THR A 393 -12.04 -10.88 13.02
N ARG A 394 -11.70 -12.14 13.29
CA ARG A 394 -12.66 -13.02 13.97
C ARG A 394 -12.99 -12.47 15.35
N SER A 395 -14.21 -12.73 15.82
CA SER A 395 -14.61 -12.37 17.18
C SER A 395 -13.94 -13.28 18.22
N GLN A 396 -13.67 -12.73 19.40
CA GLN A 396 -12.99 -13.44 20.49
C GLN A 396 -13.75 -14.69 20.97
N ASP A 397 -15.07 -14.65 20.92
CA ASP A 397 -15.97 -15.73 21.32
C ASP A 397 -16.24 -16.74 20.19
N TYR A 398 -15.59 -16.57 19.04
CA TYR A 398 -15.74 -17.41 17.85
C TYR A 398 -17.15 -17.40 17.23
N THR A 399 -17.99 -16.42 17.58
CA THR A 399 -19.38 -16.34 17.10
C THR A 399 -19.56 -15.48 15.85
N GLY A 400 -18.53 -14.81 15.35
CA GLY A 400 -18.65 -13.94 14.18
C GLY A 400 -17.36 -13.22 13.78
N ILE A 401 -17.54 -12.11 13.06
CA ILE A 401 -16.48 -11.22 12.58
C ILE A 401 -16.67 -9.84 13.22
N ASP A 402 -15.59 -9.29 13.74
CA ASP A 402 -15.51 -7.91 14.26
C ASP A 402 -14.78 -7.03 13.26
N VAL A 403 -15.41 -5.89 12.94
CA VAL A 403 -14.82 -4.81 12.16
C VAL A 403 -14.43 -3.70 13.13
N TRP A 404 -13.16 -3.29 13.07
CA TRP A 404 -12.57 -2.28 13.95
C TRP A 404 -12.09 -1.11 13.12
N THR A 405 -12.75 0.04 13.25
CA THR A 405 -12.29 1.25 12.57
C THR A 405 -11.15 1.92 13.35
N ASN A 406 -10.15 2.35 12.60
CA ASN A 406 -8.97 3.03 13.07
C ASN A 406 -9.29 4.49 13.33
N ASN A 407 -9.09 4.94 14.58
CA ASN A 407 -9.33 6.32 14.98
C ASN A 407 -8.04 7.03 15.41
N LEU A 408 -6.90 6.54 14.91
CA LEU A 408 -5.64 7.27 15.01
C LEU A 408 -5.73 8.57 14.20
N VAL A 409 -4.86 9.52 14.56
CA VAL A 409 -4.72 10.73 13.77
C VAL A 409 -4.02 10.36 12.48
N ASN A 410 -4.71 10.49 11.36
CA ASN A 410 -4.11 10.44 10.04
C ASN A 410 -3.08 11.57 9.94
N GLN A 411 -1.81 11.24 9.75
CA GLN A 411 -0.76 12.26 9.58
C GLN A 411 -0.65 12.79 8.14
N HIS A 412 -1.50 12.29 7.24
CA HIS A 412 -1.66 12.71 5.86
C HIS A 412 -0.38 12.52 5.04
N ILE A 413 0.38 11.47 5.34
CA ILE A 413 1.60 11.08 4.62
C ILE A 413 1.40 9.67 4.05
N TYR A 414 1.45 9.57 2.74
CA TYR A 414 1.17 8.37 1.97
C TYR A 414 2.45 7.96 1.23
N LYS A 415 3.11 6.88 1.68
CA LYS A 415 4.28 6.30 1.00
C LYS A 415 3.89 4.96 0.38
N ALA A 416 4.07 4.81 -0.94
CA ALA A 416 3.84 3.53 -1.61
C ALA A 416 4.86 2.48 -1.17
N GLY A 417 4.46 1.21 -1.15
CA GLY A 417 5.34 0.08 -0.90
C GLY A 417 6.21 -0.30 -2.12
N PHE A 418 6.88 -1.44 -2.01
CA PHE A 418 7.75 -1.98 -3.07
C PHE A 418 6.99 -2.30 -4.36
N GLY A 419 7.60 -2.05 -5.52
CA GLY A 419 6.99 -2.30 -6.83
C GLY A 419 5.97 -1.26 -7.28
N GLY A 420 5.52 -0.40 -6.36
CA GLY A 420 4.52 0.63 -6.57
C GLY A 420 3.10 0.15 -6.34
N GLY A 421 2.12 0.92 -6.81
CA GLY A 421 0.70 0.67 -6.55
C GLY A 421 -0.14 1.93 -6.62
N GLU A 422 -1.45 1.78 -6.42
CA GLU A 422 -2.38 2.89 -6.29
C GLU A 422 -2.56 3.29 -4.82
N LEU A 423 -2.39 4.56 -4.52
CA LEU A 423 -2.75 5.15 -3.22
C LEU A 423 -3.73 6.29 -3.44
N VAL A 424 -4.82 6.25 -2.68
CA VAL A 424 -5.86 7.27 -2.67
C VAL A 424 -5.78 8.04 -1.35
N GLY A 425 -5.63 9.36 -1.45
CA GLY A 425 -5.61 10.27 -0.32
C GLY A 425 -6.99 10.48 0.30
N SER A 426 -6.97 11.24 1.39
CA SER A 426 -8.16 11.70 2.09
C SER A 426 -8.85 12.83 1.31
N ALA A 427 -9.93 13.40 1.86
CA ALA A 427 -10.49 14.64 1.33
C ALA A 427 -9.70 15.89 1.75
N GLY A 428 -8.67 15.71 2.60
CA GLY A 428 -7.82 16.73 3.19
C GLY A 428 -6.62 17.11 2.33
N ASN A 429 -5.59 17.69 2.96
CA ASN A 429 -4.33 18.01 2.28
C ASN A 429 -3.35 16.88 2.56
N ASP A 430 -2.97 16.13 1.54
CA ASP A 430 -2.13 14.95 1.67
C ASP A 430 -0.74 15.14 1.07
N THR A 431 0.24 14.41 1.63
CA THR A 431 1.60 14.32 1.12
C THR A 431 1.87 12.92 0.61
N PHE A 432 2.10 12.77 -0.68
CA PHE A 432 2.49 11.51 -1.31
C PHE A 432 4.01 11.45 -1.48
N ILE A 433 4.62 10.32 -1.12
CA ILE A 433 6.06 10.10 -1.22
C ILE A 433 6.31 8.95 -2.22
N ALA A 434 7.01 9.25 -3.31
CA ALA A 434 7.48 8.26 -4.28
C ALA A 434 9.00 8.10 -4.18
N THR A 435 9.43 7.07 -3.46
CA THR A 435 10.86 6.72 -3.32
C THR A 435 11.17 5.33 -3.87
N HIS A 436 10.27 4.36 -3.69
CA HIS A 436 10.42 3.01 -4.22
C HIS A 436 10.38 2.97 -5.75
N ARG A 437 11.23 2.11 -6.34
CA ARG A 437 11.17 1.81 -7.77
C ARG A 437 9.82 1.20 -8.13
N GLY A 438 9.23 1.65 -9.23
CA GLY A 438 7.98 1.10 -9.72
C GLY A 438 7.08 2.12 -10.40
N ASN A 439 5.88 1.64 -10.76
CA ASN A 439 4.80 2.46 -11.28
C ASN A 439 3.85 2.79 -10.14
N HIS A 440 3.71 4.07 -9.83
CA HIS A 440 2.84 4.57 -8.77
C HIS A 440 1.65 5.31 -9.37
N VAL A 441 0.48 5.12 -8.80
CA VAL A 441 -0.72 5.91 -9.10
C VAL A 441 -1.12 6.61 -7.81
N PHE A 442 -1.08 7.94 -7.79
CA PHE A 442 -1.49 8.72 -6.61
C PHE A 442 -2.71 9.54 -6.95
N VAL A 443 -3.74 9.42 -6.13
CA VAL A 443 -5.02 10.11 -6.30
C VAL A 443 -5.27 10.98 -5.09
N GLY A 444 -5.27 12.30 -5.28
CA GLY A 444 -5.39 13.27 -4.18
C GLY A 444 -6.73 13.24 -3.44
N ASN A 445 -7.84 13.07 -4.17
CA ASN A 445 -9.21 12.94 -3.61
C ASN A 445 -9.74 14.17 -2.82
N GLY A 446 -9.02 15.29 -2.79
CA GLY A 446 -9.53 16.50 -2.15
C GLY A 446 -8.46 17.54 -1.89
N GLY A 447 -8.74 18.40 -0.90
CA GLY A 447 -7.84 19.46 -0.39
C GLY A 447 -6.77 20.00 -1.32
N ARG A 448 -5.55 20.07 -0.81
CA ARG A 448 -4.34 20.47 -1.51
C ARG A 448 -3.26 19.43 -1.33
N ASP A 449 -2.98 18.69 -2.40
CA ASP A 449 -2.10 17.53 -2.31
C ASP A 449 -0.72 17.80 -2.89
N THR A 450 0.29 17.19 -2.25
CA THR A 450 1.69 17.40 -2.57
C THR A 450 2.37 16.07 -2.86
N LEU A 451 2.95 15.92 -4.06
CA LEU A 451 3.88 14.86 -4.38
C LEU A 451 5.31 15.29 -4.00
N LYS A 452 5.95 14.55 -3.11
CA LYS A 452 7.38 14.68 -2.79
C LYS A 452 8.22 13.72 -3.62
N LEU A 453 9.27 14.24 -4.23
CA LEU A 453 10.26 13.52 -5.02
C LEU A 453 11.67 13.85 -4.56
N ALA A 454 12.55 12.85 -4.60
CA ALA A 454 13.97 13.02 -4.30
C ALA A 454 14.74 13.61 -5.49
N GLY A 455 15.80 14.36 -5.24
CA GLY A 455 16.57 15.03 -6.27
C GLY A 455 15.86 16.26 -6.86
N THR A 456 16.53 16.87 -7.84
CA THR A 456 16.09 18.14 -8.43
C THR A 456 15.00 17.94 -9.50
N SER A 457 14.22 18.97 -9.79
CA SER A 457 13.22 18.93 -10.88
C SER A 457 13.80 18.60 -12.26
N ALA A 458 15.09 18.88 -12.50
CA ALA A 458 15.78 18.53 -13.74
C ALA A 458 15.99 17.02 -13.92
N SER A 459 15.85 16.22 -12.85
CA SER A 459 15.94 14.76 -12.90
C SER A 459 14.66 14.10 -13.43
N TYR A 460 13.60 14.89 -13.66
CA TYR A 460 12.28 14.37 -13.99
C TYR A 460 11.68 15.02 -15.24
N ALA A 461 11.08 14.19 -16.08
CA ALA A 461 10.18 14.61 -17.14
C ALA A 461 8.75 14.64 -16.59
N ILE A 462 8.15 15.83 -16.56
CA ILE A 462 6.79 16.05 -16.05
C ILE A 462 5.89 16.37 -17.24
N THR A 463 4.85 15.56 -17.44
CA THR A 463 3.91 15.72 -18.55
C THR A 463 2.49 15.84 -18.03
N LYS A 464 1.84 16.95 -18.35
CA LYS A 464 0.43 17.19 -18.02
C LYS A 464 -0.47 16.16 -18.72
N ILE A 465 -1.44 15.63 -17.97
CA ILE A 465 -2.53 14.78 -18.47
C ILE A 465 -3.88 15.44 -18.14
N ALA A 466 -5.00 14.81 -18.52
CA ALA A 466 -6.32 15.43 -18.39
C ALA A 466 -6.71 15.75 -16.93
N ASP A 467 -6.31 14.90 -15.99
CA ASP A 467 -6.69 14.90 -14.59
C ASP A 467 -5.49 15.08 -13.63
N GLY A 468 -4.33 15.51 -14.15
CA GLY A 468 -3.13 15.72 -13.35
C GLY A 468 -1.86 15.73 -14.20
N PHE A 469 -0.84 14.97 -13.78
CA PHE A 469 0.44 14.86 -14.49
C PHE A 469 1.06 13.47 -14.33
N THR A 470 1.95 13.14 -15.25
CA THR A 470 2.87 12.02 -15.12
C THR A 470 4.27 12.54 -14.83
N VAL A 471 5.01 11.82 -13.99
CA VAL A 471 6.40 12.06 -13.68
C VAL A 471 7.18 10.83 -14.09
N LYS A 472 8.22 11.01 -14.90
CA LYS A 472 9.16 9.96 -15.29
C LYS A 472 10.58 10.40 -15.04
N GLY A 473 11.37 9.59 -14.36
CA GLY A 473 12.78 9.88 -14.12
C GLY A 473 13.34 9.08 -12.95
N GLN A 474 14.66 8.94 -12.93
CA GLN A 474 15.35 8.07 -11.96
C GLN A 474 14.82 6.64 -12.07
N THR A 475 14.27 6.12 -10.98
CA THR A 475 13.68 4.78 -10.82
C THR A 475 12.17 4.83 -10.56
N VAL A 476 11.56 6.03 -10.59
CA VAL A 476 10.13 6.21 -10.26
C VAL A 476 9.34 6.69 -11.48
N ASP A 477 8.24 6.00 -11.74
CA ASP A 477 7.21 6.42 -12.69
C ASP A 477 5.93 6.69 -11.90
N VAL A 478 5.45 7.93 -11.90
CA VAL A 478 4.26 8.35 -11.14
C VAL A 478 3.19 8.85 -12.09
N THR A 479 1.96 8.34 -11.95
CA THR A 479 0.74 8.96 -12.48
C THR A 479 0.02 9.63 -11.33
N ALA A 480 0.05 10.95 -11.29
CA ALA A 480 -0.55 11.76 -10.24
C ALA A 480 -1.85 12.38 -10.74
N ARG A 481 -2.96 12.11 -10.07
CA ARG A 481 -4.31 12.61 -10.37
C ARG A 481 -4.81 13.44 -9.20
N GLY A 482 -5.32 14.63 -9.49
CA GLY A 482 -5.78 15.54 -8.44
C GLY A 482 -4.66 16.01 -7.50
N ILE A 483 -3.39 15.90 -7.88
CA ILE A 483 -2.27 16.43 -7.09
C ILE A 483 -1.99 17.88 -7.50
N ASP A 484 -1.90 18.78 -6.53
CA ASP A 484 -1.76 20.22 -6.75
C ASP A 484 -0.32 20.68 -6.88
N ARG A 485 0.61 20.03 -6.17
CA ARG A 485 1.99 20.48 -6.08
C ARG A 485 2.96 19.32 -6.15
N ILE A 486 4.15 19.61 -6.67
CA ILE A 486 5.32 18.75 -6.57
C ILE A 486 6.40 19.48 -5.76
N VAL A 487 7.05 18.77 -4.86
CA VAL A 487 8.21 19.23 -4.08
C VAL A 487 9.40 18.34 -4.36
N PHE A 488 10.55 18.96 -4.57
CA PHE A 488 11.85 18.37 -4.91
C PHE A 488 12.87 18.73 -3.83
N ASP A 489 13.55 17.73 -3.27
CA ASP A 489 14.59 17.91 -2.23
C ASP A 489 14.16 18.87 -1.09
N GLU A 490 12.87 18.87 -0.76
CA GLU A 490 12.24 19.73 0.26
C GLU A 490 12.45 21.24 0.11
N THR A 491 12.97 21.70 -1.03
CA THR A 491 13.41 23.11 -1.18
C THR A 491 12.80 23.80 -2.38
N ASN A 492 12.51 23.08 -3.46
CA ASN A 492 11.96 23.64 -4.68
C ASN A 492 10.69 22.90 -5.06
N GLY A 493 9.76 23.59 -5.72
CA GLY A 493 8.53 22.96 -6.14
C GLY A 493 7.93 23.54 -7.40
N ILE A 494 6.93 22.83 -7.89
CA ILE A 494 6.08 23.23 -9.01
C ILE A 494 4.65 23.14 -8.53
N ALA A 495 3.93 24.26 -8.56
CA ALA A 495 2.53 24.32 -8.17
C ALA A 495 1.64 24.47 -9.40
N PHE A 496 0.59 23.65 -9.45
CA PHE A 496 -0.43 23.63 -10.50
C PHE A 496 -1.78 24.19 -10.03
N ASP A 497 -1.87 24.53 -8.74
CA ASP A 497 -3.10 25.02 -8.12
C ASP A 497 -3.44 26.48 -8.46
N GLU A 498 -4.69 26.84 -8.16
CA GLU A 498 -5.23 28.17 -8.40
C GLU A 498 -4.57 29.26 -7.55
N SER A 499 -3.99 28.91 -6.39
CA SER A 499 -3.25 29.90 -5.57
C SER A 499 -1.98 30.32 -6.28
N ALA A 500 -1.25 29.37 -6.87
CA ALA A 500 -0.06 29.64 -7.66
C ALA A 500 -0.38 30.45 -8.91
N ALA A 501 -1.49 30.13 -9.58
CA ALA A 501 -1.98 30.89 -10.71
C ALA A 501 -2.29 32.36 -10.35
N LYS A 502 -2.93 32.58 -9.19
CA LYS A 502 -3.24 33.92 -8.66
C LYS A 502 -2.00 34.71 -8.27
N VAL A 503 -1.05 34.10 -7.58
CA VAL A 503 0.23 34.75 -7.24
C VAL A 503 0.96 35.16 -8.52
N PHE A 504 1.05 34.26 -9.50
CA PHE A 504 1.67 34.55 -10.79
C PHE A 504 0.99 35.73 -11.50
N ARG A 505 -0.34 35.70 -11.62
CA ARG A 505 -1.11 36.79 -12.27
C ARG A 505 -0.93 38.12 -11.55
N LEU A 506 -0.89 38.11 -10.23
CA LEU A 506 -0.73 39.34 -9.44
C LEU A 506 0.66 39.94 -9.60
N TYR A 507 1.72 39.14 -9.66
CA TYR A 507 3.06 39.62 -9.97
C TYR A 507 3.13 40.23 -11.37
N THR A 508 2.58 39.55 -12.38
CA THR A 508 2.54 40.08 -13.75
C THR A 508 1.75 41.39 -13.79
N ALA A 509 0.59 41.46 -13.12
CA ALA A 509 -0.23 42.66 -13.11
C ALA A 509 0.42 43.84 -12.35
N ALA A 510 1.09 43.55 -11.23
CA ALA A 510 1.66 44.58 -10.38
C ALA A 510 3.05 45.04 -10.83
N PHE A 511 3.85 44.18 -11.45
CA PHE A 511 5.26 44.44 -11.71
C PHE A 511 5.69 44.17 -13.16
N ASP A 512 4.77 43.71 -14.02
CA ASP A 512 5.05 43.40 -15.44
C ASP A 512 6.22 42.40 -15.60
N ARG A 513 6.32 41.46 -14.66
CA ARG A 513 7.34 40.40 -14.62
C ARG A 513 6.86 39.15 -13.90
N THR A 514 7.52 38.04 -14.17
CA THR A 514 7.39 36.83 -13.37
C THR A 514 8.09 37.01 -12.01
N ALA A 515 7.49 36.44 -10.97
CA ALA A 515 8.11 36.34 -9.65
C ALA A 515 9.36 35.44 -9.68
N ASP A 516 10.36 35.75 -8.87
CA ASP A 516 11.37 34.77 -8.52
C ASP A 516 10.76 33.67 -7.63
N LYS A 517 11.47 32.53 -7.51
CA LYS A 517 10.96 31.36 -6.79
C LYS A 517 10.72 31.65 -5.30
N GLU A 518 11.56 32.45 -4.67
CA GLU A 518 11.47 32.79 -3.24
C GLU A 518 10.21 33.63 -3.00
N GLY A 519 9.98 34.65 -3.85
CA GLY A 519 8.80 35.49 -3.83
C GLY A 519 7.51 34.69 -4.08
N THR A 520 7.50 33.78 -5.06
CA THR A 520 6.35 32.88 -5.27
C THR A 520 6.09 32.03 -4.03
N GLY A 521 7.13 31.41 -3.48
CA GLY A 521 7.05 30.57 -2.29
C GLY A 521 6.46 31.30 -1.09
N PHE A 522 6.98 32.49 -0.81
CA PHE A 522 6.52 33.34 0.28
C PHE A 522 5.01 33.64 0.20
N TRP A 523 4.51 34.04 -0.98
CA TRP A 523 3.11 34.38 -1.14
C TRP A 523 2.20 33.17 -1.22
N LEU A 524 2.67 32.05 -1.77
CA LEU A 524 1.97 30.78 -1.67
C LEU A 524 1.79 30.37 -0.22
N ALA A 525 2.86 30.33 0.57
CA ALA A 525 2.79 30.03 2.01
C ALA A 525 1.82 30.98 2.75
N ALA A 526 1.79 32.26 2.37
CA ALA A 526 0.82 33.21 2.93
C ALA A 526 -0.64 32.85 2.55
N MET A 527 -0.93 32.53 1.29
CA MET A 527 -2.27 32.10 0.84
C MET A 527 -2.69 30.79 1.50
N ASP A 528 -1.74 29.87 1.67
CA ASP A 528 -1.93 28.58 2.32
C ASP A 528 -2.32 28.74 3.79
N ASN A 529 -1.86 29.82 4.43
CA ASN A 529 -2.24 30.24 5.78
C ASN A 529 -3.45 31.21 5.81
N GLY A 530 -4.20 31.32 4.71
CA GLY A 530 -5.46 32.05 4.62
C GLY A 530 -5.35 33.55 4.27
N VAL A 531 -4.16 34.03 3.87
CA VAL A 531 -4.04 35.41 3.38
C VAL A 531 -4.74 35.53 2.02
N SER A 532 -5.67 36.49 1.92
CA SER A 532 -6.42 36.73 0.68
C SER A 532 -5.58 37.44 -0.38
N LEU A 533 -5.92 37.20 -1.66
CA LEU A 533 -5.23 37.83 -2.79
C LEU A 533 -5.23 39.37 -2.70
N ILE A 534 -6.31 39.98 -2.21
CA ILE A 534 -6.40 41.44 -2.02
C ILE A 534 -5.45 41.96 -0.95
N ASN A 535 -5.17 41.19 0.11
CA ASN A 535 -4.21 41.57 1.14
C ASN A 535 -2.77 41.45 0.60
N ILE A 536 -2.50 40.48 -0.26
CA ILE A 536 -1.24 40.38 -1.01
C ILE A 536 -1.09 41.58 -1.94
N ALA A 537 -2.12 41.92 -2.72
CA ALA A 537 -2.14 43.09 -3.59
C ALA A 537 -1.91 44.40 -2.81
N SER A 538 -2.48 44.52 -1.60
CA SER A 538 -2.22 45.65 -0.71
C SER A 538 -0.76 45.72 -0.27
N SER A 539 -0.12 44.58 -0.03
CA SER A 539 1.30 44.51 0.33
C SER A 539 2.19 44.88 -0.85
N PHE A 540 1.82 44.47 -2.08
CA PHE A 540 2.53 44.87 -3.30
C PHE A 540 2.45 46.37 -3.50
N ILE A 541 1.26 46.96 -3.37
CA ILE A 541 1.07 48.41 -3.50
C ILE A 541 1.91 49.21 -2.49
N GLY A 542 2.07 48.69 -1.28
CA GLY A 542 2.93 49.30 -0.26
C GLY A 542 4.42 49.05 -0.43
N SER A 543 4.84 48.30 -1.46
CA SER A 543 6.25 47.99 -1.70
C SER A 543 6.97 49.13 -2.43
N PRO A 544 8.28 49.34 -2.17
CA PRO A 544 9.08 50.32 -2.89
C PRO A 544 9.12 50.07 -4.42
N GLU A 545 9.04 48.81 -4.85
CA GLU A 545 9.02 48.44 -6.27
C GLU A 545 7.74 48.99 -6.94
N PHE A 546 6.58 48.82 -6.29
CA PHE A 546 5.32 49.32 -6.82
C PHE A 546 5.27 50.83 -6.84
N GLU A 547 5.75 51.51 -5.78
CA GLU A 547 5.87 52.97 -5.76
C GLU A 547 6.80 53.49 -6.87
N GLY A 548 7.86 52.75 -7.19
CA GLY A 548 8.77 53.06 -8.30
C GLY A 548 8.10 52.98 -9.67
N MET A 549 7.21 52.01 -9.87
CA MET A 549 6.49 51.82 -11.14
C MET A 549 5.26 52.73 -11.30
N TYR A 550 4.46 52.86 -10.24
CA TYR A 550 3.15 53.56 -10.28
C TYR A 550 3.17 54.96 -9.68
N GLY A 551 4.31 55.38 -9.14
CA GLY A 551 4.53 56.69 -8.52
C GLY A 551 3.94 56.80 -7.12
N ALA A 552 4.74 57.31 -6.17
CA ALA A 552 4.24 57.67 -4.84
C ALA A 552 3.19 58.79 -4.95
N ASN A 553 1.99 58.57 -4.40
CA ASN A 553 0.85 59.49 -4.44
C ASN A 553 0.36 59.87 -5.86
N SER A 554 0.43 58.95 -6.83
CA SER A 554 -0.16 59.15 -8.16
C SER A 554 -1.65 59.49 -8.09
N SER A 555 -2.18 60.21 -9.09
CA SER A 555 -3.63 60.41 -9.21
C SER A 555 -4.33 59.09 -9.56
N ASN A 556 -5.64 59.01 -9.31
CA ASN A 556 -6.43 57.82 -9.65
C ASN A 556 -6.41 57.51 -11.16
N GLU A 557 -6.54 58.54 -12.00
CA GLU A 557 -6.43 58.41 -13.46
C GLU A 557 -5.05 57.93 -13.91
N HIS A 558 -3.97 58.44 -13.31
CA HIS A 558 -2.61 58.00 -13.64
C HIS A 558 -2.38 56.53 -13.25
N PHE A 559 -2.82 56.14 -12.06
CA PHE A 559 -2.75 54.75 -11.59
C PHE A 559 -3.49 53.79 -12.52
N VAL A 560 -4.75 54.10 -12.89
CA VAL A 560 -5.53 53.27 -13.82
C VAL A 560 -4.90 53.23 -15.21
N SER A 561 -4.38 54.36 -15.70
CA SER A 561 -3.68 54.41 -16.99
C SER A 561 -2.48 53.46 -17.03
N LEU A 562 -1.69 53.40 -15.96
CA LEU A 562 -0.56 52.49 -15.86
C LEU A 562 -1.01 51.02 -15.78
N LEU A 563 -2.09 50.70 -15.06
CA LEU A 563 -2.64 49.34 -15.06
C LEU A 563 -3.07 48.88 -16.46
N TYR A 564 -3.71 49.75 -17.25
CA TYR A 564 -4.05 49.42 -18.64
C TYR A 564 -2.81 49.12 -19.50
N LYS A 565 -1.72 49.87 -19.30
CA LYS A 565 -0.48 49.68 -20.07
C LYS A 565 0.29 48.43 -19.63
N HIS A 566 0.42 48.21 -18.34
CA HIS A 566 1.21 47.10 -17.79
C HIS A 566 0.47 45.77 -17.83
N VAL A 567 -0.85 45.75 -17.60
CA VAL A 567 -1.61 44.50 -17.51
C VAL A 567 -2.33 44.15 -18.81
N LEU A 568 -2.90 45.15 -19.48
CA LEU A 568 -3.72 44.92 -20.69
C LEU A 568 -2.97 45.27 -21.98
N HIS A 569 -1.75 45.79 -21.87
CA HIS A 569 -0.90 46.22 -22.99
C HIS A 569 -1.61 47.13 -23.99
N ARG A 570 -2.50 48.00 -23.49
CA ARG A 570 -3.26 48.98 -24.28
C ARG A 570 -3.44 50.29 -23.54
N GLU A 571 -3.79 51.34 -24.28
CA GLU A 571 -4.10 52.64 -23.67
C GLU A 571 -5.46 52.62 -22.95
N LEU A 572 -5.58 53.45 -21.91
CA LEU A 572 -6.82 53.65 -21.17
C LEU A 572 -7.88 54.27 -22.09
N ASP A 573 -8.98 53.56 -22.28
CA ASP A 573 -10.15 54.08 -23.00
C ASP A 573 -11.09 54.86 -22.06
N GLN A 574 -11.96 55.70 -22.64
CA GLN A 574 -12.84 56.58 -21.87
C GLN A 574 -13.80 55.80 -20.96
N ALA A 575 -14.35 54.68 -21.42
CA ALA A 575 -15.29 53.89 -20.62
C ALA A 575 -14.59 53.23 -19.43
N GLY A 576 -13.36 52.75 -19.66
CA GLY A 576 -12.46 52.27 -18.61
C GLY A 576 -12.14 53.33 -17.57
N SER A 577 -11.78 54.54 -18.03
CA SER A 577 -11.50 55.68 -17.14
C SER A 577 -12.72 56.01 -16.29
N ASP A 578 -13.89 56.17 -16.92
CA ASP A 578 -15.15 56.50 -16.26
C ASP A 578 -15.58 55.47 -15.21
N PHE A 579 -15.25 54.19 -15.42
CA PHE A 579 -15.58 53.11 -14.49
C PHE A 579 -14.59 53.04 -13.32
N TRP A 580 -13.29 52.88 -13.62
CA TRP A 580 -12.27 52.59 -12.61
C TRP A 580 -11.91 53.81 -11.76
N VAL A 581 -11.77 54.98 -12.40
CA VAL A 581 -11.42 56.23 -11.69
C VAL A 581 -12.56 56.64 -10.77
N ASN A 582 -13.81 56.55 -11.25
CA ASN A 582 -15.00 56.81 -10.44
C ASN A 582 -15.11 55.83 -9.26
N GLY A 583 -14.76 54.56 -9.45
CA GLY A 583 -14.68 53.59 -8.34
C GLY A 583 -13.69 54.02 -7.26
N LEU A 584 -12.47 54.44 -7.65
CA LEU A 584 -11.47 54.95 -6.71
C LEU A 584 -11.92 56.22 -6.00
N ASP A 585 -12.54 57.15 -6.73
CA ASP A 585 -13.05 58.42 -6.20
C ASP A 585 -14.19 58.20 -5.19
N ASN A 586 -14.91 57.06 -5.28
CA ASN A 586 -15.94 56.64 -4.34
C ASN A 586 -15.46 55.63 -3.28
N GLY A 587 -14.14 55.45 -3.13
CA GLY A 587 -13.56 54.73 -2.00
C GLY A 587 -13.28 53.24 -2.22
N VAL A 588 -13.35 52.74 -3.47
CA VAL A 588 -12.76 51.43 -3.80
C VAL A 588 -11.25 51.51 -3.61
N SER A 589 -10.63 50.50 -2.98
CA SER A 589 -9.19 50.50 -2.75
C SER A 589 -8.40 50.18 -4.02
N ARG A 590 -7.19 50.74 -4.15
CA ARG A 590 -6.27 50.37 -5.23
C ARG A 590 -5.93 48.88 -5.23
N ALA A 591 -5.85 48.25 -4.05
CA ALA A 591 -5.62 46.82 -3.91
C ALA A 591 -6.76 46.00 -4.54
N ARG A 592 -8.01 46.46 -4.36
CA ARG A 592 -9.17 45.84 -5.01
C ARG A 592 -9.07 45.95 -6.52
N ILE A 593 -8.75 47.13 -7.05
CA ILE A 593 -8.61 47.33 -8.50
C ILE A 593 -7.47 46.48 -9.07
N LEU A 594 -6.29 46.48 -8.45
CA LEU A 594 -5.16 45.64 -8.88
C LEU A 594 -5.55 44.16 -8.91
N THR A 595 -6.29 43.69 -7.90
CA THR A 595 -6.82 42.32 -7.87
C THR A 595 -7.77 42.06 -9.04
N GLU A 596 -8.69 42.98 -9.35
CA GLU A 596 -9.63 42.82 -10.48
C GLU A 596 -8.93 42.86 -11.84
N PHE A 597 -7.85 43.62 -11.99
CA PHE A 597 -7.01 43.59 -13.19
C PHE A 597 -6.23 42.28 -13.31
N SER A 598 -5.62 41.81 -12.22
CA SER A 598 -4.92 40.51 -12.14
C SER A 598 -5.83 39.37 -12.57
N GLU A 599 -7.08 39.38 -12.11
CA GLU A 599 -8.06 38.32 -12.36
C GLU A 599 -8.98 38.61 -13.56
N SER A 600 -8.66 39.62 -14.37
CA SER A 600 -9.42 39.94 -15.57
C SER A 600 -9.29 38.82 -16.62
N ILE A 601 -10.35 38.61 -17.40
CA ILE A 601 -10.35 37.60 -18.49
C ILE A 601 -9.18 37.82 -19.44
N GLU A 602 -8.86 39.09 -19.73
CA GLU A 602 -7.74 39.46 -20.59
C GLU A 602 -6.38 39.04 -19.99
N ASN A 603 -6.11 39.35 -18.72
CA ASN A 603 -4.83 38.99 -18.08
C ASN A 603 -4.71 37.47 -17.90
N VAL A 604 -5.80 36.80 -17.48
CA VAL A 604 -5.85 35.34 -17.37
C VAL A 604 -5.48 34.69 -18.70
N ALA A 605 -6.09 35.12 -19.81
CA ALA A 605 -5.80 34.58 -21.14
C ALA A 605 -4.35 34.82 -21.60
N GLN A 606 -3.74 35.95 -21.19
CA GLN A 606 -2.35 36.27 -21.56
C GLN A 606 -1.33 35.31 -20.92
N VAL A 607 -1.58 34.83 -19.70
CA VAL A 607 -0.61 34.01 -18.95
C VAL A 607 -1.00 32.54 -18.78
N GLU A 608 -2.22 32.15 -19.19
CA GLU A 608 -2.75 30.79 -19.03
C GLU A 608 -1.79 29.71 -19.55
N THR A 609 -1.21 29.91 -20.72
CA THR A 609 -0.28 28.94 -21.32
C THR A 609 1.01 28.76 -20.52
N ILE A 610 1.48 29.80 -19.83
CA ILE A 610 2.67 29.75 -18.98
C ILE A 610 2.33 29.01 -17.68
N ILE A 611 1.23 29.40 -17.03
CA ILE A 611 0.74 28.78 -15.79
C ILE A 611 0.41 27.30 -16.00
N ALA A 612 -0.08 26.92 -17.18
CA ALA A 612 -0.42 25.53 -17.50
C ALA A 612 0.77 24.56 -17.40
N THR A 613 2.01 25.06 -17.43
CA THR A 613 3.23 24.27 -17.23
C THR A 613 3.65 24.13 -15.76
N GLY A 614 2.93 24.79 -14.84
CA GLY A 614 3.21 24.83 -13.42
C GLY A 614 4.09 26.03 -13.04
N VAL A 615 3.79 26.63 -11.89
CA VAL A 615 4.52 27.79 -11.35
C VAL A 615 5.63 27.31 -10.42
N GLN A 616 6.87 27.69 -10.72
CA GLN A 616 8.04 27.34 -9.91
C GLN A 616 8.06 28.16 -8.60
N TYR A 617 8.32 27.50 -7.48
CA TYR A 617 8.41 28.15 -6.17
C TYR A 617 9.51 27.52 -5.31
N GLN A 618 9.93 28.24 -4.28
CA GLN A 618 10.75 27.72 -3.19
C GLN A 618 9.82 27.37 -2.02
N VAL A 619 10.00 26.19 -1.42
CA VAL A 619 9.13 25.68 -0.35
C VAL A 619 9.34 26.43 0.95
#